data_AF-O07173-F1
#
_entry.id   AF-O07173-F1
#
_cell.length_a   1.000
_cell.length_b   1.000
_cell.length_c   1.000
_cell.angle_alpha   90.00
_cell.angle_beta   90.00
_cell.angle_gamma   90.00
#
_symmetry.space_group_name_H-M   'P 1'
#
loop_
_entity.id
_entity.type
_entity.pdbx_description
1 polymer ?
#
loop_
_entity_poly.entity_id
_entity_poly.type
_entity_poly.pdbx_seq_one_letter_code
_entity_poly.pdbx_strand_id
1 'polypeptide(L)'
;MTKKPRNPADYVIGDDVEVSDVDLKQEEVYVDGERLTDERVEQMASESLRLAREREANLIPGGKSLSGGSAHSPAVQVVVSKATHAKLKELARSRKMSVSKLLRPVLDEFVQRETGRILPRR
;
A
#
# COMPACT_ATOMS: atom_id res chain seq x y z
N MET A 1 17.19 5.64 -21.09
CA MET A 1 17.69 5.87 -19.72
C MET A 1 16.73 5.23 -18.74
N THR A 2 17.18 4.29 -17.91
CA THR A 2 16.35 3.66 -16.88
C THR A 2 16.06 4.67 -15.76
N LYS A 3 14.82 5.14 -15.65
CA LYS A 3 14.40 6.08 -14.60
C LYS A 3 14.54 5.36 -13.25
N LYS A 4 15.49 5.79 -12.41
CA LYS A 4 15.69 5.27 -11.05
C LYS A 4 14.35 5.36 -10.29
N PRO A 5 13.93 4.34 -9.53
CA PRO A 5 12.70 4.44 -8.73
C PRO A 5 12.82 5.64 -7.79
N ARG A 6 11.84 6.53 -7.85
CA ARG A 6 11.76 7.72 -6.98
C ARG A 6 11.50 7.26 -5.54
N ASN A 7 12.44 7.50 -4.63
CA ASN A 7 12.24 7.28 -3.20
C ASN A 7 11.48 8.50 -2.62
N PRO A 8 10.33 8.34 -1.97
CA PRO A 8 9.57 9.47 -1.42
C PRO A 8 10.37 10.30 -0.41
N ALA A 9 11.29 9.67 0.33
CA ALA A 9 12.13 10.36 1.30
C ALA A 9 13.06 11.41 0.66
N ASP A 10 13.34 11.29 -0.63
CA ASP A 10 14.20 12.23 -1.37
C ASP A 10 13.44 13.54 -1.74
N TYR A 11 12.13 13.60 -1.53
CA TYR A 11 11.26 14.76 -1.87
C TYR A 11 10.64 15.43 -0.64
N VAL A 12 11.11 15.08 0.57
CA VAL A 12 10.66 15.76 1.78
C VAL A 12 11.30 17.13 1.82
N ILE A 13 10.48 18.18 1.90
CA ILE A 13 10.94 19.54 2.14
C ILE A 13 11.43 19.61 3.59
N GLY A 14 12.74 19.77 3.78
CA GLY A 14 13.35 19.93 5.09
C GLY A 14 13.16 21.34 5.66
N ASP A 15 13.45 21.51 6.95
CA ASP A 15 13.40 22.81 7.63
C ASP A 15 14.48 23.80 7.11
N ASP A 16 15.45 23.29 6.35
CA ASP A 16 16.54 24.03 5.70
C ASP A 16 16.17 24.55 4.30
N VAL A 17 14.96 24.28 3.81
CA VAL A 17 14.52 24.69 2.47
C VAL A 17 13.78 26.04 2.55
N GLU A 18 14.27 27.03 1.82
CA GLU A 18 13.57 28.30 1.62
C GLU A 18 12.44 28.12 0.59
N VAL A 19 11.21 28.42 1.01
CA VAL A 19 10.03 28.43 0.14
C VAL A 19 9.65 29.88 -0.14
N SER A 20 9.57 30.23 -1.42
CA SER A 20 9.11 31.53 -1.89
C SER A 20 8.07 31.37 -3.00
N ASP A 21 7.15 32.33 -3.08
CA ASP A 21 6.22 32.43 -4.19
C ASP A 21 6.92 33.06 -5.39
N VAL A 22 6.80 32.43 -6.56
CA VAL A 22 7.46 32.87 -7.80
C VAL A 22 6.40 33.20 -8.86
N ASP A 23 6.49 34.39 -9.46
CA ASP A 23 5.69 34.75 -10.63
C ASP A 23 6.42 34.32 -11.91
N LEU A 24 5.92 33.27 -12.57
CA LEU A 24 6.51 32.68 -13.79
C LEU A 24 6.47 33.62 -15.01
N LYS A 25 5.75 34.76 -14.93
CA LYS A 25 5.77 35.80 -15.97
C LYS A 25 6.94 36.75 -15.83
N GLN A 26 7.46 36.91 -14.60
CA GLN A 26 8.57 37.80 -14.29
C GLN A 26 9.89 37.04 -14.22
N GLU A 27 9.86 35.79 -13.77
CA GLU A 27 11.04 34.97 -13.56
C GLU A 27 11.06 33.73 -14.46
N GLU A 28 12.23 33.38 -14.99
CA GLU A 28 12.41 32.18 -15.80
C GLU A 28 12.84 31.00 -14.93
N VAL A 29 11.91 30.10 -14.65
CA VAL A 29 12.17 28.86 -13.90
C VAL A 29 12.24 27.69 -14.87
N TYR A 30 13.24 26.82 -14.72
CA TYR A 30 13.41 25.62 -15.54
C TYR A 30 13.37 24.35 -14.68
N VAL A 31 12.62 23.35 -15.10
CA VAL A 31 12.54 22.02 -14.47
C VAL A 31 12.83 20.95 -15.52
N ASP A 32 13.77 20.03 -15.23
CA ASP A 32 14.22 18.99 -16.15
C ASP A 32 14.67 19.54 -17.54
N GLY A 33 15.12 20.81 -17.59
CA GLY A 33 15.54 21.50 -18.81
C GLY A 33 14.40 22.17 -19.59
N GLU A 34 13.15 22.07 -19.13
CA GLU A 34 11.98 22.73 -19.71
C GLU A 34 11.62 24.00 -18.93
N ARG A 35 11.32 25.10 -19.62
CA ARG A 35 10.82 26.33 -18.98
C ARG A 35 9.42 26.08 -18.41
N LEU A 36 9.21 26.41 -17.15
CA LEU A 36 7.89 26.44 -16.54
C LEU A 36 7.12 27.68 -16.97
N THR A 37 5.87 27.45 -17.35
CA THR A 37 4.86 28.47 -17.65
C THR A 37 3.60 28.14 -16.85
N ASP A 38 2.72 29.11 -16.66
CA ASP A 38 1.42 28.89 -15.99
C ASP A 38 0.67 27.70 -16.59
N GLU A 39 0.61 27.61 -17.92
CA GLU A 39 -0.01 26.50 -18.64
C GLU A 39 0.65 25.15 -18.34
N ARG A 40 1.99 25.12 -18.26
CA ARG A 40 2.73 23.89 -17.94
C ARG A 40 2.46 23.43 -16.52
N VAL A 41 2.38 24.36 -15.56
CA VAL A 41 2.06 24.08 -14.16
C VAL A 41 0.65 23.51 -14.03
N GLU A 42 -0.34 24.09 -14.71
CA GLU A 42 -1.72 23.57 -14.73
C GLU A 42 -1.78 22.14 -15.28
N GLN A 43 -1.04 21.86 -16.37
CA GLN A 43 -0.93 20.51 -16.91
C GLN A 43 -0.33 19.54 -15.88
N MET A 44 0.78 19.89 -15.24
CA MET A 44 1.42 19.06 -14.21
C MET A 44 0.51 18.79 -13.01
N ALA A 45 -0.27 19.78 -12.57
CA ALA A 45 -1.25 19.62 -11.51
C ALA A 45 -2.35 18.62 -11.92
N SER A 46 -2.87 18.74 -13.15
CA SER A 46 -3.89 17.82 -13.67
C SER A 46 -3.39 16.38 -13.78
N GLU A 47 -2.15 16.17 -14.24
CA GLU A 47 -1.51 14.86 -14.33
C GLU A 47 -1.29 14.26 -12.95
N SER A 48 -0.88 15.07 -11.98
CA SER A 48 -0.68 14.64 -10.59
C SER A 48 -1.98 14.14 -9.96
N LEU A 49 -3.09 14.86 -10.19
CA LEU A 49 -4.42 14.43 -9.74
C LEU A 49 -4.87 13.13 -10.42
N ARG A 50 -4.63 12.99 -11.73
CA ARG A 50 -4.95 11.75 -12.46
C ARG A 50 -4.18 10.56 -11.88
N LEU A 51 -2.87 10.71 -11.69
CA LEU A 51 -2.01 9.67 -11.13
C LEU A 51 -2.38 9.33 -9.67
N ALA A 52 -2.77 10.32 -8.87
CA ALA A 52 -3.24 10.09 -7.50
C ALA A 52 -4.52 9.25 -7.47
N ARG A 53 -5.49 9.55 -8.35
CA ARG A 53 -6.73 8.76 -8.49
C ARG A 53 -6.46 7.35 -9.01
N GLU A 54 -5.56 7.19 -9.99
CA GLU A 54 -5.15 5.87 -10.48
C GLU A 54 -4.47 5.05 -9.38
N ARG A 55 -3.64 5.68 -8.54
CA ARG A 55 -3.06 5.02 -7.37
C ARG A 55 -4.16 4.60 -6.42
N GLU A 56 -5.07 5.49 -6.04
CA GLU A 56 -6.19 5.17 -5.14
C GLU A 56 -7.05 4.01 -5.66
N ALA A 57 -7.34 3.99 -6.96
CA ALA A 57 -8.07 2.89 -7.60
C ALA A 57 -7.30 1.56 -7.58
N ASN A 58 -5.96 1.62 -7.66
CA ASN A 58 -5.07 0.46 -7.62
C ASN A 58 -4.56 0.13 -6.22
N LEU A 59 -4.87 0.94 -5.20
CA LEU A 59 -4.70 0.58 -3.82
C LEU A 59 -5.76 -0.50 -3.55
N ILE A 60 -5.41 -1.76 -3.84
CA ILE A 60 -5.96 -2.87 -3.07
C ILE A 60 -5.64 -2.48 -1.64
N PRO A 61 -6.62 -2.15 -0.79
CA PRO A 61 -6.33 -1.76 0.58
C PRO A 61 -5.45 -2.85 1.15
N GLY A 62 -4.19 -2.50 1.47
CA GLY A 62 -3.23 -3.46 1.99
C GLY A 62 -3.94 -4.23 3.08
N GLY A 63 -4.08 -5.56 2.89
CA GLY A 63 -5.08 -6.35 3.60
C GLY A 63 -5.12 -5.95 5.07
N LYS A 64 -6.26 -5.40 5.50
CA LYS A 64 -6.41 -4.74 6.81
C LYS A 64 -5.63 -5.53 7.87
N SER A 65 -4.74 -4.85 8.59
CA SER A 65 -4.14 -5.47 9.77
C SER A 65 -5.27 -5.96 10.69
N LEU A 66 -5.18 -7.23 11.07
CA LEU A 66 -6.07 -7.86 12.04
C LEU A 66 -5.77 -7.41 13.48
N SER A 67 -4.59 -6.83 13.74
CA SER A 67 -4.18 -6.46 15.10
C SER A 67 -4.82 -5.18 15.62
N GLY A 68 -5.46 -4.39 14.75
CA GLY A 68 -5.93 -3.06 15.11
C GLY A 68 -4.77 -2.10 15.40
N GLY A 69 -5.05 -0.80 15.28
CA GLY A 69 -4.00 0.22 15.25
C GLY A 69 -3.08 0.06 14.03
N SER A 70 -2.14 0.98 13.85
CA SER A 70 -1.16 0.94 12.76
C SER A 70 -0.15 -0.23 12.87
N ALA A 71 -0.40 -1.21 13.75
CA ALA A 71 0.48 -2.36 13.98
C ALA A 71 0.20 -3.47 12.97
N HIS A 72 1.25 -4.13 12.47
CA HIS A 72 1.10 -5.32 11.63
C HIS A 72 0.55 -6.51 12.43
N SER A 73 -0.23 -7.36 11.76
CA SER A 73 -0.62 -8.64 12.33
C SER A 73 0.58 -9.58 12.46
N PRO A 74 0.76 -10.22 13.63
CA PRO A 74 1.77 -11.26 13.76
C PRO A 74 1.43 -12.43 12.81
N ALA A 75 2.47 -12.99 12.20
CA ALA A 75 2.34 -14.12 11.29
C ALA A 75 2.72 -15.43 11.99
N VAL A 76 1.88 -16.45 11.86
CA VAL A 76 2.19 -17.82 12.30
C VAL A 76 2.65 -18.62 11.06
N GLN A 77 3.87 -19.13 11.09
CA GLN A 77 4.40 -20.02 10.05
C GLN A 77 4.33 -21.47 10.52
N VAL A 78 3.82 -22.37 9.66
CA VAL A 78 3.66 -23.79 9.99
C VAL A 78 4.20 -24.63 8.84
N VAL A 79 5.05 -25.61 9.16
CA VAL A 79 5.54 -26.61 8.20
C VAL A 79 4.55 -27.77 8.17
N VAL A 80 4.11 -28.16 6.98
CA VAL A 80 3.18 -29.28 6.77
C VAL A 80 3.67 -30.18 5.65
N SER A 81 3.11 -31.38 5.54
CA SER A 81 3.39 -32.27 4.40
C SER A 81 3.01 -31.62 3.06
N LYS A 82 3.69 -32.03 1.98
CA LYS A 82 3.37 -31.57 0.61
C LYS A 82 1.90 -31.87 0.24
N ALA A 83 1.38 -33.02 0.66
CA ALA A 83 0.01 -33.44 0.43
C ALA A 83 -1.00 -32.50 1.14
N THR A 84 -0.75 -32.21 2.42
CA THR A 84 -1.57 -31.27 3.21
C THR A 84 -1.57 -29.88 2.57
N HIS A 85 -0.40 -29.37 2.22
CA HIS A 85 -0.28 -28.06 1.59
C HIS A 85 -1.01 -27.98 0.25
N ALA A 86 -0.91 -29.03 -0.58
CA ALA A 86 -1.65 -29.11 -1.84
C ALA A 86 -3.17 -29.08 -1.61
N LYS A 87 -3.67 -29.83 -0.60
CA LYS A 87 -5.10 -29.85 -0.30
C LYS A 87 -5.62 -28.53 0.23
N LEU A 88 -4.83 -27.83 1.06
CA LEU A 88 -5.16 -26.48 1.52
C LEU A 88 -5.26 -25.49 0.34
N LYS A 89 -4.35 -25.57 -0.64
CA LYS A 89 -4.42 -24.73 -1.84
C LYS A 89 -5.66 -25.04 -2.69
N GLU A 90 -6.01 -26.31 -2.85
CA GLU A 90 -7.22 -26.73 -3.56
C GLU A 90 -8.49 -26.18 -2.90
N LEU A 91 -8.61 -26.33 -1.58
CA LEU A 91 -9.74 -25.81 -0.80
C LEU A 91 -9.85 -24.28 -0.84
N ALA A 92 -8.70 -23.59 -0.80
CA ALA A 92 -8.69 -22.12 -0.88
C ALA A 92 -9.16 -21.64 -2.25
N ARG A 93 -8.70 -22.31 -3.33
CA ARG A 93 -9.12 -22.02 -4.72
C ARG A 93 -10.61 -22.27 -4.94
N SER A 94 -11.14 -23.40 -4.47
CA SER A 94 -12.57 -23.72 -4.61
C SER A 94 -13.46 -22.67 -3.94
N ARG A 95 -12.98 -22.09 -2.82
CA ARG A 95 -13.66 -21.00 -2.09
C ARG A 95 -13.28 -19.59 -2.57
N LYS A 96 -12.53 -19.45 -3.66
CA LYS A 96 -12.07 -18.17 -4.23
C LYS A 96 -11.40 -17.26 -3.19
N MET A 97 -10.57 -17.82 -2.31
CA MET A 97 -9.85 -17.09 -1.27
C MET A 97 -8.41 -17.56 -1.09
N SER A 98 -7.60 -16.82 -0.34
CA SER A 98 -6.23 -17.22 0.00
C SER A 98 -6.22 -18.31 1.09
N VAL A 99 -5.13 -19.10 1.15
CA VAL A 99 -4.93 -20.10 2.21
C VAL A 99 -4.95 -19.45 3.59
N SER A 100 -4.37 -18.25 3.73
CA SER A 100 -4.44 -17.49 4.99
C SER A 100 -5.89 -17.18 5.38
N LYS A 101 -6.73 -16.71 4.44
CA LYS A 101 -8.14 -16.42 4.72
C LYS A 101 -8.95 -17.67 5.05
N LEU A 102 -8.60 -18.81 4.46
CA LEU A 102 -9.20 -20.11 4.77
C LEU A 102 -8.87 -20.57 6.21
N LEU A 103 -7.61 -20.43 6.63
CA LEU A 103 -7.12 -20.96 7.92
C LEU A 103 -7.45 -20.08 9.13
N ARG A 104 -7.60 -18.76 8.95
CA ARG A 104 -7.95 -17.82 10.04
C ARG A 104 -9.11 -18.30 10.91
N PRO A 105 -10.32 -18.58 10.37
CA PRO A 105 -11.43 -19.01 11.21
C PRO A 105 -11.19 -20.36 11.90
N VAL A 106 -10.40 -21.26 11.29
CA VAL A 106 -10.03 -22.54 11.89
C VAL A 106 -9.14 -22.34 13.10
N LEU A 107 -8.17 -21.42 13.00
CA LEU A 107 -7.29 -21.06 14.12
C LEU A 107 -8.06 -20.30 15.20
N ASP A 108 -8.95 -19.37 14.83
CA ASP A 108 -9.76 -18.62 15.78
C ASP A 108 -10.68 -19.56 16.58
N GLU A 109 -11.35 -20.50 15.90
CA GLU A 109 -12.20 -21.52 16.52
C GLU A 109 -11.39 -22.45 17.43
N PHE A 110 -10.21 -22.89 16.98
CA PHE A 110 -9.32 -23.70 17.79
C PHE A 110 -8.91 -22.98 19.07
N VAL A 111 -8.45 -21.73 18.98
CA VAL A 111 -8.05 -20.93 20.15
C VAL A 111 -9.24 -20.67 21.07
N GLN A 112 -10.42 -20.36 20.51
CA GLN A 112 -11.64 -20.14 21.29
C GLN A 112 -12.04 -21.39 22.07
N ARG A 113 -11.95 -22.59 21.47
CA ARG A 113 -12.23 -23.86 22.13
C ARG A 113 -11.27 -24.15 23.28
N GLU A 114 -9.97 -23.94 23.06
CA GLU A 114 -8.94 -24.29 24.05
C GLU A 114 -8.84 -23.27 25.21
N THR A 115 -9.22 -22.01 24.98
CA THR A 115 -9.12 -20.95 26.00
C THR A 115 -10.44 -20.52 26.62
N GLY A 116 -11.58 -20.92 26.03
CA GLY A 116 -12.91 -20.44 26.40
C GLY A 116 -13.13 -18.93 26.14
N ARG A 117 -12.18 -18.23 25.50
CA ARG A 117 -12.26 -16.79 25.22
C ARG A 117 -12.72 -16.54 23.80
N ILE A 118 -13.71 -15.65 23.63
CA ILE A 118 -14.12 -15.15 22.32
C ILE A 118 -13.03 -14.21 21.80
N LEU A 119 -12.40 -14.54 20.68
CA LEU A 119 -11.49 -13.63 20.00
C LEU A 119 -12.31 -12.52 19.28
N PRO A 120 -11.87 -11.25 19.32
CA PRO A 120 -12.58 -10.17 18.66
C PRO A 120 -12.62 -10.41 17.15
N ARG A 121 -13.83 -10.44 16.56
CA ARG A 121 -14.01 -10.50 15.11
C ARG A 121 -13.84 -9.10 14.51
N ARG A 122 -13.08 -8.97 13.43
CA ARG A 122 -13.09 -7.78 12.55
C ARG A 122 -13.62 -8.16 11.16
#